data_AF-A0A0E3SCS5-F1
#
_entry.id   AF-A0A0E3SCS5-F1
#
_cell.length_a   1.000
_cell.length_b   1.000
_cell.length_c   1.000
_cell.angle_alpha   90.00
_cell.angle_beta   90.00
_cell.angle_gamma   90.00
#
_symmetry.space_group_name_H-M   'P 1'
#
loop_
_entity.id
_entity.type
_entity.pdbx_description
1 polymer ?
#
loop_
_entity_poly.entity_id
_entity_poly.type
_entity_poly.pdbx_seq_one_letter_code
_entity_poly.pdbx_strand_id
1 'polypeptide(L)'
;MGKRQSVLAVLDDEGIDYAVWDETGRKDFEALVQFPVPPIGVEPVLERLRKAGIRENTYTIVLTPETSTYLAFLVLSTVIATGGLLLDLATTIIGAMVVAPLMGPAISASVGTVPDNRELASRGIKMQVGGLLLATVIGELLGILLKESVLLPPDLDIREIS
;
A
#
# COMPACT_ATOMS: atom_id res chain seq x y z
N MET A 1 -19.98 -26.06 -13.69
CA MET A 1 -18.52 -25.89 -13.73
C MET A 1 -18.18 -24.56 -13.06
N GLY A 2 -17.14 -24.51 -12.24
CA GLY A 2 -16.77 -23.28 -11.51
C GLY A 2 -16.17 -22.21 -12.44
N LYS A 3 -16.28 -20.94 -12.06
CA LYS A 3 -15.72 -19.79 -12.83
C LYS A 3 -14.22 -19.91 -13.11
N ARG A 4 -13.47 -20.56 -12.21
CA ARG A 4 -12.04 -20.85 -12.39
C ARG A 4 -11.79 -21.70 -13.64
N GLN A 5 -12.50 -22.81 -13.79
CA GLN A 5 -12.29 -23.73 -14.92
C GLN A 5 -12.66 -23.11 -16.27
N SER A 6 -13.67 -22.24 -16.32
CA SER A 6 -14.00 -21.53 -17.56
C SER A 6 -12.90 -20.54 -17.97
N VAL A 7 -12.23 -19.90 -17.02
CA VAL A 7 -11.14 -18.94 -17.31
C VAL A 7 -9.89 -19.68 -17.79
N LEU A 8 -9.50 -20.77 -17.11
CA LEU A 8 -8.31 -21.53 -17.51
C LEU A 8 -8.46 -22.15 -18.91
N ALA A 9 -9.65 -22.67 -19.24
CA ALA A 9 -9.91 -23.23 -20.56
C ALA A 9 -9.81 -22.21 -21.70
N VAL A 10 -10.15 -20.94 -21.45
CA VAL A 10 -10.05 -19.85 -22.44
C VAL A 10 -8.59 -19.48 -22.68
N LEU A 11 -7.76 -19.46 -21.62
CA LEU A 11 -6.34 -19.13 -21.69
C LEU A 11 -5.54 -20.23 -22.39
N ASP A 12 -5.85 -21.50 -22.12
CA ASP A 12 -5.26 -22.65 -22.81
C ASP A 12 -5.55 -22.61 -24.32
N ASP A 13 -6.78 -22.25 -24.73
CA ASP A 13 -7.18 -22.16 -26.15
C ASP A 13 -6.46 -21.04 -26.93
N GLU A 14 -6.03 -19.97 -26.25
CA GLU A 14 -5.24 -18.89 -26.88
C GLU A 14 -3.73 -19.14 -26.85
N GLY A 15 -3.29 -20.22 -26.20
CA GLY A 15 -1.87 -20.47 -25.97
C GLY A 15 -1.21 -19.40 -25.10
N ILE A 16 -1.96 -18.81 -24.16
CA ILE A 16 -1.45 -17.78 -23.25
C ILE A 16 -0.92 -18.45 -21.99
N ASP A 17 0.38 -18.28 -21.72
CA ASP A 17 0.99 -18.71 -20.46
C ASP A 17 0.40 -17.96 -19.27
N TYR A 18 0.06 -18.68 -18.19
CA TYR A 18 -0.51 -18.10 -16.99
C TYR A 18 0.13 -18.66 -15.72
N ALA A 19 0.16 -17.83 -14.68
CA ALA A 19 0.45 -18.25 -13.32
C ALA A 19 -0.83 -18.18 -12.48
N VAL A 20 -1.18 -19.28 -11.81
CA VAL A 20 -2.31 -19.34 -10.87
C VAL A 20 -1.79 -19.29 -9.45
N TRP A 21 -2.34 -18.35 -8.67
CA TRP A 21 -2.07 -18.25 -7.25
C TRP A 21 -3.39 -18.51 -6.50
N ASP A 22 -3.38 -19.48 -5.59
CA ASP A 22 -4.54 -19.74 -4.73
C ASP A 22 -4.58 -18.66 -3.63
N GLU A 23 -5.67 -17.88 -3.61
CA GLU A 23 -5.84 -16.76 -2.69
C GLU A 23 -6.34 -17.29 -1.34
N THR A 24 -5.47 -17.40 -0.34
CA THR A 24 -5.78 -18.00 0.98
C THR A 24 -6.27 -17.01 2.04
N GLY A 25 -6.32 -15.71 1.71
CA GLY A 25 -6.59 -14.64 2.70
C GLY A 25 -7.92 -13.88 2.56
N ARG A 26 -8.50 -13.77 1.36
CA ARG A 26 -9.69 -12.94 1.11
C ARG A 26 -10.92 -13.79 0.82
N LYS A 27 -12.00 -13.61 1.60
CA LYS A 27 -13.28 -14.34 1.44
C LYS A 27 -13.99 -14.09 0.10
N ASP A 28 -13.54 -13.10 -0.69
CA ASP A 28 -14.22 -12.66 -1.90
C ASP A 28 -13.59 -13.17 -3.20
N PHE A 29 -12.44 -13.87 -3.14
CA PHE A 29 -11.69 -14.33 -4.32
C PHE A 29 -11.27 -15.79 -4.18
N GLU A 30 -11.59 -16.62 -5.17
CA GLU A 30 -11.29 -18.06 -5.16
C GLU A 30 -9.91 -18.36 -5.78
N ALA A 31 -9.42 -17.52 -6.70
CA ALA A 31 -8.09 -17.62 -7.31
C ALA A 31 -7.70 -16.33 -8.05
N LEU A 32 -6.41 -16.00 -8.06
CA LEU A 32 -5.82 -14.94 -8.88
C LEU A 32 -5.09 -15.58 -10.08
N VAL A 33 -5.43 -15.14 -11.30
CA VAL A 33 -4.79 -15.60 -12.54
C VAL A 33 -4.12 -14.41 -13.23
N GLN A 34 -2.79 -14.45 -13.35
CA GLN A 34 -2.00 -13.43 -14.02
C GLN A 34 -1.39 -14.02 -15.29
N PHE A 35 -1.55 -13.30 -16.41
CA PHE A 35 -0.98 -13.70 -17.70
C PHE A 35 -0.53 -12.47 -18.51
N PRO A 36 0.61 -12.55 -19.23
CA PRO A 36 1.06 -11.49 -20.10
C PRO A 36 0.19 -11.45 -21.37
N VAL A 37 -0.29 -10.26 -21.74
CA VAL A 37 -1.08 -10.08 -22.96
C VAL A 37 -0.27 -9.25 -23.97
N PRO A 38 -0.03 -9.76 -25.20
CA PRO A 38 0.58 -8.97 -26.26
C PRO A 38 -0.27 -7.73 -26.58
N PRO A 39 0.32 -6.57 -26.95
CA PRO A 39 -0.44 -5.34 -27.23
C PRO A 39 -1.54 -5.50 -28.30
N ILE A 40 -1.39 -6.46 -29.21
CA ILE A 40 -2.35 -6.77 -30.29
C ILE A 40 -3.45 -7.75 -29.85
N GLY A 41 -3.30 -8.43 -28.71
CA GLY A 41 -4.17 -9.52 -28.24
C GLY A 41 -5.13 -9.12 -27.12
N VAL A 42 -5.20 -7.84 -26.75
CA VAL A 42 -6.01 -7.36 -25.61
C VAL A 42 -7.50 -7.48 -25.90
N GLU A 43 -8.00 -6.82 -26.95
CA GLU A 43 -9.42 -6.88 -27.34
C GLU A 43 -9.98 -8.30 -27.56
N PRO A 44 -9.30 -9.20 -28.31
CA PRO A 44 -9.79 -10.56 -28.52
C PRO A 44 -9.94 -11.37 -27.22
N VAL A 45 -8.97 -11.25 -26.31
CA VAL A 45 -8.98 -11.97 -25.04
C VAL A 45 -10.08 -11.44 -24.12
N LEU A 46 -10.27 -10.13 -24.05
CA LEU A 46 -11.35 -9.50 -23.27
C LEU A 46 -12.73 -9.95 -23.77
N GLU A 47 -12.93 -9.99 -25.09
CA GLU A 47 -14.20 -10.41 -25.70
C GLU A 47 -14.55 -11.87 -25.35
N ARG A 48 -13.54 -12.77 -25.30
CA ARG A 48 -13.74 -14.18 -24.94
C ARG A 48 -14.00 -14.36 -23.45
N LEU A 49 -13.31 -13.62 -22.59
CA LEU A 49 -13.59 -13.60 -21.16
C LEU A 49 -15.00 -13.08 -20.86
N ARG A 50 -15.46 -12.04 -21.58
CA ARG A 50 -16.83 -11.54 -21.49
C ARG A 50 -17.86 -12.58 -21.93
N LYS A 51 -17.62 -13.25 -23.06
CA LYS A 51 -18.47 -14.37 -23.53
C LYS A 51 -18.51 -15.54 -22.53
N ALA A 52 -17.44 -15.77 -21.78
CA ALA A 52 -17.38 -16.76 -20.69
C ALA A 52 -18.08 -16.30 -19.40
N GLY A 53 -18.74 -15.14 -19.39
CA GLY A 53 -19.50 -14.62 -18.24
C GLY A 53 -18.66 -13.86 -17.21
N ILE A 54 -17.42 -13.51 -17.55
CA ILE A 54 -16.54 -12.67 -16.73
C ILE A 54 -16.82 -11.21 -17.10
N ARG A 55 -17.60 -10.50 -16.27
CA ARG A 55 -18.05 -9.13 -16.54
C ARG A 55 -16.89 -8.12 -16.54
N GLU A 56 -16.89 -7.22 -17.53
CA GLU A 56 -15.94 -6.12 -17.79
C GLU A 56 -16.09 -4.91 -16.85
N ASN A 57 -16.14 -5.11 -15.54
CA ASN A 57 -15.82 -4.00 -14.64
C ASN A 57 -14.34 -4.08 -14.33
N THR A 58 -13.55 -3.54 -15.26
CA THR A 58 -12.11 -3.33 -15.21
C THR A 58 -11.64 -2.95 -13.81
N TYR A 59 -10.79 -3.77 -13.23
CA TYR A 59 -9.96 -3.34 -12.11
C TYR A 59 -8.51 -3.64 -12.46
N THR A 60 -7.73 -2.58 -12.64
CA THR A 60 -6.30 -2.61 -12.30
C THR A 60 -6.22 -3.19 -10.89
N ILE A 61 -5.65 -4.38 -10.76
CA ILE A 61 -5.32 -4.93 -9.46
C ILE A 61 -4.13 -4.11 -8.96
N VAL A 62 -4.42 -2.93 -8.41
CA VAL A 62 -3.47 -2.28 -7.51
C VAL A 62 -3.44 -3.21 -6.31
N LEU A 63 -2.40 -4.03 -6.23
CA LEU A 63 -2.01 -4.73 -5.01
C LEU A 63 -1.62 -3.63 -4.01
N THR A 64 -2.60 -2.91 -3.46
CA THR A 64 -2.37 -2.07 -2.31
C THR A 64 -1.99 -3.03 -1.19
N PRO A 65 -0.81 -2.87 -0.55
CA PRO A 65 -0.47 -3.69 0.60
C PRO A 65 -1.64 -3.67 1.58
N GLU A 66 -1.90 -4.84 2.19
CA GLU A 66 -2.83 -4.98 3.30
C GLU A 66 -2.70 -3.77 4.24
N THR A 67 -3.82 -3.21 4.72
CA THR A 67 -3.79 -2.00 5.57
C THR A 67 -2.87 -2.22 6.78
N SER A 68 -2.85 -3.44 7.31
CA SER A 68 -1.93 -3.86 8.37
C SER A 68 -0.45 -3.70 7.98
N THR A 69 -0.06 -4.13 6.77
CA THR A 69 1.31 -4.00 6.26
C THR A 69 1.68 -2.52 6.07
N TYR A 70 0.77 -1.72 5.51
CA TYR A 70 0.98 -0.28 5.39
C TYR A 70 1.27 0.37 6.75
N LEU A 71 0.42 0.11 7.76
CA LEU A 71 0.57 0.68 9.09
C LEU A 71 1.84 0.18 9.79
N ALA A 72 2.17 -1.10 9.67
CA ALA A 72 3.38 -1.67 10.28
C ALA A 72 4.66 -1.03 9.74
N PHE A 73 4.80 -0.89 8.42
CA PHE A 73 5.96 -0.25 7.82
C PHE A 73 6.00 1.27 8.08
N LEU A 74 4.83 1.92 8.18
CA LEU A 74 4.74 3.33 8.57
C LEU A 74 5.24 3.55 10.00
N VAL A 75 4.82 2.70 10.95
CA VAL A 75 5.31 2.72 12.33
C VAL A 75 6.82 2.49 12.35
N LEU A 76 7.29 1.46 11.65
CA LEU A 76 8.72 1.12 11.58
C LEU A 76 9.55 2.28 11.00
N SER A 77 9.10 2.88 9.89
CA SER A 77 9.74 4.06 9.30
C SER A 77 9.79 5.23 10.27
N THR A 78 8.71 5.49 11.00
CA THR A 78 8.64 6.56 12.01
C THR A 78 9.67 6.33 13.12
N VAL A 79 9.76 5.12 13.66
CA VAL A 79 10.74 4.75 14.70
C VAL A 79 12.18 4.93 14.19
N ILE A 80 12.47 4.46 12.97
CA ILE A 80 13.81 4.59 12.37
C ILE A 80 14.15 6.06 12.12
N ALA A 81 13.20 6.87 11.65
CA ALA A 81 13.39 8.30 11.42
C ALA A 81 13.67 9.06 12.74
N THR A 82 12.92 8.75 13.80
CA THR A 82 13.18 9.30 15.15
C THR A 82 14.57 8.92 15.64
N GLY A 83 14.98 7.66 15.50
CA GLY A 83 16.34 7.22 15.85
C GLY A 83 17.42 7.93 15.00
N GLY A 84 17.19 8.07 13.69
CA GLY A 84 18.08 8.80 12.79
C GLY A 84 18.24 10.27 13.17
N LEU A 85 17.16 10.92 13.61
CA LEU A 85 17.19 12.31 14.09
C LEU A 85 17.98 12.46 15.40
N LEU A 86 17.79 11.54 16.36
CA LEU A 86 18.50 11.59 17.64
C LEU A 86 20.00 11.32 17.52
N LEU A 87 20.39 10.49 16.55
CA LEU A 87 21.77 10.13 16.27
C LEU A 87 22.45 11.05 15.24
N ASP A 88 21.73 12.06 14.74
CA ASP A 88 22.19 12.98 13.67
C ASP A 88 22.67 12.24 12.40
N LEU A 89 21.98 11.15 12.03
CA LEU A 89 22.32 10.30 10.89
C LEU A 89 21.39 10.55 9.71
N ALA A 90 21.76 11.51 8.85
CA ALA A 90 21.01 11.84 7.64
C ALA A 90 20.72 10.62 6.75
N THR A 91 21.67 9.70 6.58
CA THR A 91 21.50 8.46 5.80
C THR A 91 20.40 7.56 6.36
N THR A 92 20.25 7.50 7.68
CA THR A 92 19.19 6.72 8.35
C THR A 92 17.81 7.35 8.14
N ILE A 93 17.72 8.68 8.20
CA ILE A 93 16.48 9.42 7.95
C ILE A 93 16.02 9.21 6.49
N ILE A 94 16.95 9.31 5.53
CA ILE A 94 16.65 9.07 4.12
C ILE A 94 16.27 7.59 3.92
N GLY A 95 16.96 6.65 4.58
CA GLY A 95 16.64 5.23 4.54
C GLY A 95 15.24 4.91 5.06
N ALA A 96 14.77 5.58 6.12
CA ALA A 96 13.42 5.44 6.63
C ALA A 96 12.35 5.82 5.60
N MET A 97 12.59 6.82 4.74
CA MET A 97 11.66 7.22 3.67
C MET A 97 11.44 6.11 2.65
N VAL A 98 12.48 5.30 2.37
CA VAL A 98 12.41 4.17 1.44
C VAL A 98 11.57 3.02 1.99
N VAL A 99 11.53 2.87 3.32
CA VAL A 99 10.77 1.81 4.00
C VAL A 99 9.27 2.10 4.01
N ALA A 100 8.85 3.37 4.04
CA ALA A 100 7.44 3.74 4.13
C ALA A 100 6.67 3.46 2.82
N PRO A 101 5.60 2.65 2.83
CA PRO A 101 4.88 2.22 1.62
C PRO A 101 3.83 3.26 1.18
N LEU A 102 4.27 4.47 0.84
CA LEU A 102 3.38 5.61 0.53
C LEU A 102 2.86 5.62 -0.92
N MET A 103 3.51 4.88 -1.83
CA MET A 103 3.18 4.90 -3.26
C MET A 103 1.79 4.33 -3.57
N GLY A 104 1.36 3.26 -2.89
CA GLY A 104 0.06 2.62 -3.11
C GLY A 104 -1.14 3.57 -2.87
N PRO A 105 -1.26 4.18 -1.68
CA PRO A 105 -2.28 5.17 -1.39
C PRO A 105 -2.27 6.40 -2.31
N ALA A 106 -1.07 6.87 -2.71
CA ALA A 106 -0.92 8.01 -3.63
C ALA A 106 -1.45 7.68 -5.03
N ILE A 107 -1.06 6.53 -5.59
CA ILE A 107 -1.54 6.06 -6.89
C ILE A 107 -3.05 5.81 -6.85
N SER A 108 -3.57 5.20 -5.78
CA SER A 108 -5.02 4.97 -5.61
C SER A 108 -5.81 6.28 -5.58
N ALA A 109 -5.29 7.32 -4.91
CA ALA A 109 -5.92 8.63 -4.89
C ALA A 109 -5.93 9.27 -6.29
N SER A 110 -4.80 9.22 -7.01
CA SER A 110 -4.65 9.83 -8.33
C SER A 110 -5.41 9.09 -9.44
N VAL A 111 -5.45 7.76 -9.41
CA VAL A 111 -6.19 6.96 -10.40
C VAL A 111 -7.69 7.00 -10.11
N GLY A 112 -8.10 7.06 -8.85
CA GLY A 112 -9.51 7.13 -8.46
C GLY A 112 -10.25 8.39 -8.91
N THR A 113 -9.55 9.42 -9.42
CA THR A 113 -10.15 10.64 -9.94
C THR A 113 -10.43 10.59 -11.45
N VAL A 114 -9.87 9.63 -12.19
CA VAL A 114 -9.96 9.56 -13.67
C VAL A 114 -11.18 8.75 -14.15
N PRO A 115 -11.47 7.54 -13.65
CA PRO A 115 -12.82 6.97 -13.66
C PRO A 115 -13.62 7.57 -12.50
N ASP A 116 -14.95 7.69 -12.60
CA ASP A 116 -15.84 8.17 -11.51
C ASP A 116 -15.95 7.17 -10.34
N ASN A 117 -14.82 6.62 -9.89
CA ASN A 117 -14.70 5.69 -8.79
C ASN A 117 -14.26 6.45 -7.52
N ARG A 118 -15.16 7.32 -7.04
CA ARG A 118 -14.96 8.15 -5.84
C ARG A 118 -14.59 7.36 -4.60
N GLU A 119 -14.99 6.09 -4.52
CA GLU A 119 -14.62 5.21 -3.42
C GLU A 119 -13.12 4.98 -3.39
N LEU A 120 -12.49 4.69 -4.53
CA LEU A 120 -11.05 4.47 -4.68
C LEU A 120 -10.24 5.76 -4.36
N ALA A 121 -10.72 6.91 -4.83
CA ALA A 121 -10.13 8.21 -4.51
C ALA A 121 -10.21 8.51 -3.01
N SER A 122 -11.40 8.36 -2.40
CA SER A 122 -11.58 8.62 -0.97
C SER A 122 -10.75 7.67 -0.11
N ARG A 123 -10.58 6.41 -0.53
CA ARG A 123 -9.76 5.42 0.17
C ARG A 123 -8.29 5.80 0.17
N GLY A 124 -7.75 6.20 -1.00
CA GLY A 124 -6.37 6.69 -1.11
C GLY A 124 -6.11 7.93 -0.25
N ILE A 125 -7.04 8.89 -0.23
CA ILE A 125 -6.94 10.11 0.58
C ILE A 125 -7.04 9.79 2.08
N LYS A 126 -8.01 8.97 2.51
CA LYS A 126 -8.16 8.55 3.91
C LYS A 126 -6.92 7.85 4.43
N MET A 127 -6.29 7.01 3.60
CA MET A 127 -5.03 6.34 3.94
C MET A 127 -3.88 7.33 4.12
N GLN A 128 -3.74 8.33 3.25
CA GLN A 128 -2.68 9.34 3.37
C GLN A 128 -2.87 10.22 4.62
N VAL A 129 -4.08 10.73 4.85
CA VAL A 129 -4.38 11.57 6.02
C VAL A 129 -4.26 10.75 7.30
N GLY A 130 -4.80 9.53 7.32
CA GLY A 130 -4.71 8.62 8.46
C GLY A 130 -3.27 8.22 8.77
N GLY A 131 -2.47 7.94 7.75
CA GLY A 131 -1.04 7.66 7.90
C GLY A 131 -0.26 8.86 8.45
N LEU A 132 -0.51 10.06 7.94
CA LEU A 132 0.12 11.28 8.47
C LEU A 132 -0.19 11.46 9.96
N LEU A 133 -1.47 11.39 10.34
CA LEU A 133 -1.89 11.53 11.73
C LEU A 133 -1.27 10.46 12.62
N LEU A 134 -1.27 9.20 12.18
CA LEU A 134 -0.67 8.11 12.92
C LEU A 134 0.84 8.30 13.10
N ALA A 135 1.57 8.68 12.05
CA ALA A 135 3.01 8.94 12.12
C ALA A 135 3.32 10.08 13.10
N THR A 136 2.55 11.17 13.08
CA THR A 136 2.67 12.27 14.04
C THR A 136 2.44 11.79 15.48
N VAL A 137 1.36 11.04 15.73
CA VAL A 137 1.05 10.51 17.07
C VAL A 137 2.15 9.57 17.56
N ILE A 138 2.68 8.69 16.70
CA ILE A 138 3.78 7.79 17.06
C ILE A 138 5.04 8.60 17.38
N GLY A 139 5.41 9.56 16.54
CA GLY A 139 6.58 10.40 16.76
C GLY A 139 6.49 11.21 18.05
N GLU A 140 5.31 11.76 18.34
CA GLU A 140 5.03 12.46 19.60
C GLU A 140 5.13 11.52 20.80
N LEU A 141 4.52 10.33 20.72
CA LEU A 141 4.58 9.33 21.79
C LEU A 141 6.02 8.87 22.05
N LEU A 142 6.80 8.61 20.99
CA LEU A 142 8.22 8.28 21.10
C LEU A 142 9.01 9.43 21.74
N GLY A 143 8.75 10.67 21.34
CA GLY A 143 9.40 11.86 21.91
C GLY A 143 9.11 12.01 23.40
N ILE A 144 7.85 11.84 23.82
CA ILE A 144 7.45 11.88 25.24
C ILE A 144 8.08 10.72 26.01
N LEU A 145 8.03 9.50 25.46
CA LEU A 145 8.61 8.33 26.10
C LEU A 145 10.12 8.50 26.33
N LEU A 146 10.83 9.01 25.33
CA LEU A 146 12.26 9.31 25.42
C LEU A 146 12.56 10.43 26.42
N LYS A 147 11.70 11.44 26.49
CA LYS A 147 11.79 12.51 27.49
C LYS A 147 11.66 11.96 28.92
N GLU A 148 10.76 11.01 29.15
CA GLU A 148 10.60 10.35 30.45
C GLU A 148 11.73 9.35 30.76
N SER A 149 12.32 8.71 29.76
CA SER A 149 13.28 7.61 29.93
C SER A 149 14.77 7.99 30.00
N VAL A 150 15.14 9.28 30.14
CA VAL A 150 16.50 9.85 30.34
C VAL A 150 17.18 10.46 29.10
N LEU A 151 17.12 11.80 28.97
CA LEU A 151 18.13 12.66 28.29
C LEU A 151 17.96 14.20 28.52
N LEU A 152 17.25 14.64 29.56
CA LEU A 152 17.24 16.05 29.99
C LEU A 152 17.61 16.14 31.49
N PRO A 153 18.83 16.51 31.87
CA PRO A 153 19.09 17.00 33.22
C PRO A 153 18.19 18.23 33.50
N PRO A 154 17.56 18.34 34.69
CA PRO A 154 16.58 19.39 34.99
C PRO A 154 17.15 20.81 35.22
N ASP A 155 18.40 21.11 34.84
CA ASP A 155 19.09 22.35 35.24
C ASP A 155 19.44 23.29 34.06
N LEU A 156 18.42 23.80 33.37
CA LEU A 156 18.53 25.12 32.74
C LEU A 156 17.49 26.05 33.36
N ASP A 157 17.83 26.52 34.56
CA ASP A 157 17.19 27.66 35.18
C ASP A 157 17.55 28.92 34.37
N ILE A 158 16.60 29.42 33.60
CA ILE A 158 16.73 30.65 32.80
C ILE A 158 16.48 31.90 33.68
N ARG A 159 16.52 31.77 35.02
CA ARG A 159 16.29 32.87 35.97
C ARG A 159 17.55 33.46 36.60
N GLU A 160 18.75 33.01 36.22
CA GLU A 160 20.02 33.54 36.78
C GLU A 160 20.83 34.46 35.86
N ILE A 161 20.32 34.82 34.68
CA ILE A 161 20.96 35.85 33.85
C ILE A 161 20.09 37.11 33.87
N SER A 162 20.24 37.85 34.97
CA SER A 162 19.94 39.28 35.08
C SER A 162 21.14 40.12 34.67
#